data_AF-A0A6P0SXF6-F1
#
_entry.id   AF-A0A6P0SXF6-F1
#
_cell.length_a   1.000
_cell.length_b   1.000
_cell.length_c   1.000
_cell.angle_alpha   90.00
_cell.angle_beta   90.00
_cell.angle_gamma   90.00
#
_symmetry.space_group_name_H-M   'P 1'
#
loop_
_entity.id
_entity.type
_entity.pdbx_description
1 polymer ?
#
loop_
_entity_poly.entity_id
_entity_poly.type
_entity_poly.pdbx_seq_one_letter_code
_entity_poly.pdbx_strand_id
1 'polypeptide(L)'
;MEIKPPAIPNSFEALELLPQSVLVELVLQQQQVIEQLIVEVERLKSLRSKDSQTSSKPPSSDLIKRSEKPTLKESDSCERKPGGQPGHKGKTRKGMARVDRWVVVEPQSCPVCQGNHWESKCESSRCYVVAQLVEHPIEIVEYQLKARVCHHCGTMVGGELQDFVIPGQDKERQFAPNVGLVGTLRSFV
;
A
#
# COMPACT_ATOMS: atom_id res chain seq x y z
N MET A 1 10.95 -21.50 22.03
CA MET A 1 11.02 -22.37 23.23
C MET A 1 11.63 -23.67 22.76
N GLU A 2 12.86 -23.97 23.19
CA GLU A 2 13.49 -25.25 22.87
C GLU A 2 12.81 -26.32 23.73
N ILE A 3 12.02 -27.18 23.10
CA ILE A 3 11.41 -28.31 23.79
C ILE A 3 12.50 -29.37 23.92
N LYS A 4 13.20 -29.37 25.05
CA LYS A 4 14.13 -30.45 25.40
C LYS A 4 13.28 -31.63 25.87
N PRO A 5 13.26 -32.76 25.16
CA PRO A 5 12.48 -33.91 25.60
C PRO A 5 12.98 -34.33 27.00
N PRO A 6 12.07 -34.64 27.93
CA PRO A 6 12.47 -35.16 29.22
C PRO A 6 13.32 -36.42 29.03
N ALA A 7 14.43 -36.53 29.76
CA ALA A 7 15.30 -37.69 29.73
C ALA A 7 14.62 -38.84 30.49
N ILE A 8 13.69 -39.52 29.83
CA ILE A 8 12.92 -40.63 30.41
C ILE A 8 13.64 -41.94 30.11
N PRO A 9 13.76 -42.87 31.07
CA PRO A 9 14.15 -44.25 30.80
C PRO A 9 13.10 -44.91 29.89
N ASN A 10 13.52 -45.42 28.73
CA ASN A 10 12.62 -46.00 27.73
C ASN A 10 12.27 -47.48 27.99
N SER A 11 12.53 -48.01 29.19
CA SER A 11 12.27 -49.41 29.55
C SER A 11 11.21 -49.51 30.64
N PHE A 12 10.26 -50.43 30.43
CA PHE A 12 9.16 -50.69 31.35
C PHE A 12 9.65 -51.06 32.77
N GLU A 13 10.65 -51.93 32.86
CA GLU A 13 11.29 -52.35 34.14
C GLU A 13 11.91 -51.17 34.91
N ALA A 14 12.42 -50.14 34.22
CA ALA A 14 12.99 -48.97 34.88
C ALA A 14 11.91 -48.01 35.41
N LEU A 15 10.71 -48.03 34.82
CA LEU A 15 9.57 -47.23 35.27
C LEU A 15 8.84 -47.87 36.46
N GLU A 16 8.80 -49.20 36.53
CA GLU A 16 8.22 -49.93 37.68
C GLU A 16 8.98 -49.72 38.99
N LEU A 17 10.30 -49.47 38.91
CA LEU A 17 11.17 -49.25 40.07
C LEU A 17 11.10 -47.80 40.61
N LEU A 18 10.36 -46.90 39.94
CA LEU A 18 10.23 -45.51 40.37
C LEU A 18 9.14 -45.34 41.44
N PRO A 19 9.33 -44.41 42.39
CA PRO A 19 8.30 -44.10 43.37
C PRO A 19 7.08 -43.47 42.69
N GLN A 20 5.90 -43.73 43.26
CA GLN A 20 4.63 -43.29 42.70
C GLN A 20 4.52 -41.77 42.53
N SER A 21 5.18 -40.99 43.40
CA SER A 21 5.27 -39.53 43.27
C SER A 21 5.97 -39.07 42.00
N VAL A 22 7.07 -39.74 41.62
CA VAL A 22 7.84 -39.43 40.41
C VAL A 22 7.06 -39.81 39.15
N LEU A 23 6.30 -40.92 39.20
CA LEU A 23 5.41 -41.30 38.10
C LEU A 23 4.30 -40.26 37.88
N VAL A 24 3.69 -39.73 38.94
CA VAL A 24 2.67 -38.67 38.83
C VAL A 24 3.25 -37.39 38.23
N GLU A 25 4.43 -36.97 38.67
CA GLU A 25 5.12 -35.79 38.12
C GLU A 25 5.46 -35.98 36.63
N LEU A 26 5.92 -37.17 36.25
CA LEU A 26 6.22 -37.53 34.88
C LEU A 26 4.98 -37.50 33.97
N VAL A 27 3.83 -37.96 34.47
CA VAL A 27 2.55 -37.91 33.74
C VAL A 27 2.10 -36.46 33.51
N LEU A 28 2.21 -35.61 34.53
CA LEU A 28 1.86 -34.18 34.41
C LEU A 28 2.78 -33.45 33.42
N GLN A 29 4.08 -33.72 33.46
CA GLN A 29 5.04 -33.16 32.50
C GLN A 29 4.74 -33.61 31.07
N GLN A 30 4.42 -34.89 30.86
CA GLN A 30 4.03 -35.41 29.55
C GLN A 30 2.75 -34.77 29.03
N GLN A 31 1.73 -34.56 29.88
CA GLN A 31 0.48 -33.90 29.51
C GLN A 31 0.74 -32.48 28.98
N GLN A 32 1.60 -31.70 29.66
CA GLN A 32 1.97 -30.35 29.22
C GLN A 32 2.68 -30.34 27.87
N VAL A 33 3.61 -31.28 27.65
CA VAL A 33 4.32 -31.40 26.36
C VAL A 33 3.36 -31.79 25.25
N ILE A 34 2.43 -32.72 25.50
CA ILE A 34 1.41 -33.14 24.53
C ILE A 34 0.52 -31.96 24.13
N GLU A 35 0.05 -31.16 25.08
CA GLU A 35 -0.76 -29.97 24.80
C GLU A 35 -0.02 -28.96 23.92
N GLN A 36 1.25 -28.68 24.24
CA GLN A 36 2.10 -27.80 23.41
C GLN A 36 2.30 -28.35 22.00
N LEU A 37 2.53 -29.65 21.87
CA LEU A 37 2.69 -30.31 20.57
C LEU A 37 1.39 -30.30 19.76
N ILE A 38 0.23 -30.48 20.39
CA ILE A 38 -1.08 -30.40 19.71
C ILE A 38 -1.28 -29.00 19.13
N VAL A 39 -1.06 -27.95 19.93
CA VAL A 39 -1.18 -26.57 19.48
C VAL A 39 -0.23 -26.27 18.33
N GLU A 40 1.02 -26.73 18.42
CA GLU A 40 2.02 -26.51 17.36
C GLU A 40 1.67 -27.29 16.08
N VAL A 41 1.18 -28.52 16.21
CA VAL A 41 0.71 -29.33 15.08
C VAL A 41 -0.50 -28.68 14.41
N GLU A 42 -1.46 -28.14 15.16
CA GLU A 42 -2.60 -27.40 14.61
C GLU A 42 -2.15 -26.12 13.89
N ARG A 43 -1.23 -25.36 14.50
CA ARG A 43 -0.62 -24.18 13.88
C ARG A 43 0.06 -24.53 12.56
N LEU A 44 0.91 -25.56 12.55
CA LEU A 44 1.61 -26.04 11.35
C LEU A 44 0.63 -26.58 10.28
N LYS A 45 -0.40 -27.32 10.69
CA LYS A 45 -1.47 -27.78 9.78
C LYS A 45 -2.22 -26.59 9.17
N SER A 46 -2.53 -25.55 9.95
CA SER A 46 -3.19 -24.33 9.47
C SER A 46 -2.33 -23.50 8.50
N LEU A 47 -1.00 -23.55 8.65
CA LEU A 47 -0.05 -22.95 7.72
C LEU A 47 0.08 -23.79 6.45
N ARG A 48 0.05 -25.12 6.58
CA ARG A 48 0.14 -26.03 5.45
C ARG A 48 -1.14 -26.04 4.60
N SER A 49 -2.33 -26.04 5.21
CA SER A 49 -3.63 -26.03 4.51
C SER A 49 -3.92 -24.74 3.74
N LYS A 50 -3.14 -23.68 3.96
CA LYS A 50 -3.10 -22.49 3.10
C LYS A 50 -2.23 -22.79 1.89
N ASP A 51 -2.74 -23.63 0.99
CA ASP A 51 -2.21 -23.71 -0.36
C ASP A 51 -3.02 -22.74 -1.25
N SER A 52 -2.28 -21.95 -2.02
CA SER A 52 -2.76 -20.86 -2.89
C SER A 52 -3.75 -21.29 -3.98
N GLN A 53 -4.08 -22.58 -4.06
CA GLN A 53 -5.10 -23.14 -4.93
C GLN A 53 -6.53 -22.99 -4.40
N THR A 54 -6.73 -22.77 -3.09
CA THR A 54 -8.10 -22.70 -2.50
C THR A 54 -8.37 -21.47 -1.63
N SER A 55 -7.36 -20.67 -1.31
CA SER A 55 -7.56 -19.44 -0.54
C SER A 55 -7.42 -18.22 -1.44
N SER A 56 -8.42 -17.32 -1.43
CA SER A 56 -8.48 -16.04 -2.15
C SER A 56 -7.41 -15.02 -1.73
N LYS A 57 -6.27 -15.48 -1.21
CA LYS A 57 -5.14 -14.65 -0.82
C LYS A 57 -4.25 -14.41 -2.04
N PRO A 58 -3.81 -13.15 -2.24
CA PRO A 58 -2.96 -12.84 -3.37
C PRO A 58 -1.62 -13.59 -3.29
N PRO A 59 -1.05 -14.02 -4.43
CA PRO A 59 0.18 -14.83 -4.50
C PRO A 59 1.42 -14.14 -3.91
N SER A 60 1.34 -12.83 -3.64
CA SER A 60 2.35 -12.06 -2.91
C SER A 60 2.44 -12.40 -1.41
N SER A 61 1.43 -13.07 -0.84
CA SER A 61 1.38 -13.38 0.59
C SER A 61 2.14 -14.66 0.97
N ASP A 62 2.54 -15.46 -0.03
CA ASP A 62 3.23 -16.76 0.14
C ASP A 62 4.77 -16.64 0.11
N LEU A 63 5.32 -15.48 0.51
CA LEU A 63 6.78 -15.24 0.52
C LEU A 63 7.54 -16.19 1.46
N ILE A 64 6.89 -16.67 2.52
CA ILE A 64 7.53 -17.49 3.57
C ILE A 64 7.69 -18.97 3.13
N LYS A 65 6.84 -19.46 2.21
CA LYS A 65 6.91 -20.85 1.70
C LYS A 65 7.80 -21.00 0.47
N ARG A 66 8.23 -19.91 -0.16
CA ARG A 66 9.13 -19.98 -1.31
C ARG A 66 10.54 -20.26 -0.81
N SER A 67 11.01 -21.49 -0.99
CA SER A 67 12.44 -21.74 -1.02
C SER A 67 13.05 -20.93 -2.17
N GLU A 68 13.97 -20.02 -1.89
CA GLU A 68 14.72 -19.23 -2.88
C GLU A 68 15.59 -20.11 -3.81
N LYS A 69 15.58 -21.43 -3.62
CA LYS A 69 16.24 -22.38 -4.50
C LYS A 69 15.28 -22.74 -5.63
N PRO A 70 15.53 -22.29 -6.88
CA PRO A 70 14.87 -22.90 -8.00
C PRO A 70 15.26 -24.38 -7.98
N THR A 71 14.29 -25.28 -7.82
CA THR A 71 14.51 -26.68 -8.17
C THR A 71 14.84 -26.65 -9.65
N LEU A 72 16.12 -26.84 -9.98
CA LEU A 72 16.60 -27.09 -11.32
C LEU A 72 16.03 -28.44 -11.76
N LYS A 73 14.73 -28.49 -12.03
CA LYS A 73 14.18 -29.48 -12.93
C LYS A 73 14.56 -28.94 -14.30
N GLU A 74 15.56 -29.56 -14.88
CA GLU A 74 15.82 -29.58 -16.32
C GLU A 74 14.57 -30.12 -17.02
N SER A 75 13.50 -29.32 -17.06
CA SER A 75 12.42 -29.53 -18.00
C SER A 75 12.89 -28.83 -19.27
N ASP A 76 13.27 -29.65 -20.25
CA ASP A 76 13.43 -29.35 -21.66
C ASP A 76 13.21 -27.87 -21.97
N SER A 77 14.33 -27.16 -22.15
CA SER A 77 14.36 -25.76 -22.54
C SER A 77 13.80 -25.62 -23.96
N CYS A 78 12.48 -25.78 -24.09
CA CYS A 78 11.72 -25.09 -25.10
C CYS A 78 11.97 -23.62 -24.81
N GLU A 79 12.79 -22.99 -25.65
CA GLU A 79 13.08 -21.58 -25.70
C GLU A 79 11.77 -20.79 -25.53
N ARG A 80 11.44 -20.44 -24.28
CA ARG A 80 10.27 -19.63 -23.99
C ARG A 80 10.60 -18.24 -24.50
N LYS A 81 10.18 -17.98 -25.75
CA LYS A 81 10.30 -16.67 -26.37
C LYS A 81 9.64 -15.64 -25.45
N PRO A 82 10.32 -14.54 -25.09
CA PRO A 82 9.71 -13.50 -24.28
C PRO A 82 8.46 -12.98 -25.01
N GLY A 83 7.29 -13.14 -24.39
CA GLY A 83 6.02 -12.79 -25.01
C GLY A 83 4.81 -13.26 -24.19
N GLY A 84 3.65 -12.69 -24.48
CA GLY A 84 2.37 -13.17 -23.95
C GLY A 84 2.03 -14.57 -24.49
N GLN A 85 1.02 -15.20 -23.90
CA GLN A 85 0.53 -16.50 -24.37
C GLN A 85 0.23 -16.47 -25.89
N PRO A 86 0.53 -17.56 -26.63
CA PRO A 86 0.19 -17.65 -28.05
C PRO A 86 -1.28 -17.32 -28.31
N GLY A 87 -1.55 -16.37 -29.20
CA GLY A 87 -2.91 -15.90 -29.51
C GLY A 87 -3.34 -14.63 -28.75
N HIS A 88 -2.62 -14.19 -27.71
CA HIS A 88 -2.87 -12.89 -27.09
C HIS A 88 -2.30 -11.77 -27.95
N LYS A 89 -3.17 -10.88 -28.44
CA LYS A 89 -2.75 -9.61 -29.05
C LYS A 89 -1.98 -8.81 -28.00
N GLY A 90 -0.69 -8.62 -28.22
CA GLY A 90 0.14 -7.77 -27.37
C GLY A 90 -0.45 -6.36 -27.31
N LYS A 91 -0.74 -5.88 -26.11
CA LYS A 91 -0.98 -4.45 -25.85
C LYS A 91 0.33 -3.84 -25.41
N THR A 92 1.18 -3.51 -26.38
CA THR A 92 2.33 -2.65 -26.10
C THR A 92 1.79 -1.33 -25.54
N ARG A 93 2.32 -0.87 -24.41
CA ARG A 93 1.95 0.41 -23.81
C ARG A 93 2.19 1.49 -24.86
N LYS A 94 1.13 2.11 -25.35
CA LYS A 94 1.23 3.32 -26.16
C LYS A 94 1.93 4.37 -25.29
N GLY A 95 2.79 5.20 -25.88
CA GLY A 95 3.49 6.27 -25.16
C GLY A 95 2.53 7.17 -24.37
N MET A 96 3.08 8.09 -23.58
CA MET A 96 2.23 9.04 -22.84
C MET A 96 1.41 9.87 -23.82
N ALA A 97 0.09 9.87 -23.64
CA ALA A 97 -0.82 10.57 -24.55
C ALA A 97 -0.82 12.09 -24.34
N ARG A 98 -0.41 12.56 -23.17
CA ARG A 98 -0.36 13.97 -22.77
C ARG A 98 1.06 14.34 -22.37
N VAL A 99 1.54 15.48 -22.86
CA VAL A 99 2.83 16.10 -22.48
C VAL A 99 2.52 17.49 -21.97
N ASP A 100 2.83 17.76 -20.69
CA ASP A 100 2.49 19.04 -20.05
C ASP A 100 3.45 20.18 -20.43
N ARG A 101 4.67 19.86 -20.86
CA ARG A 101 5.69 20.84 -21.26
C ARG A 101 6.68 20.26 -22.27
N TRP A 102 7.10 21.07 -23.24
CA TRP A 102 8.15 20.74 -24.20
C TRP A 102 9.42 21.53 -23.89
N VAL A 103 10.58 20.88 -24.05
CA VAL A 103 11.89 21.51 -23.93
C VAL A 103 12.74 21.02 -25.10
N VAL A 104 13.23 21.96 -25.90
CA VAL A 104 14.23 21.66 -26.94
C VAL A 104 15.61 21.81 -26.30
N VAL A 105 16.41 20.76 -26.36
CA VAL A 105 17.79 20.78 -25.85
C VAL A 105 18.73 20.84 -27.05
N GLU A 106 19.31 22.01 -27.27
CA GLU A 106 20.28 22.26 -28.33
C GLU A 106 21.71 22.03 -27.84
N PRO A 107 22.64 21.61 -28.72
CA PRO A 107 24.03 21.44 -28.36
C PRO A 107 24.66 22.80 -28.01
N GLN A 108 25.34 22.88 -26.86
CA GLN A 108 25.96 24.13 -26.40
C GLN A 108 27.30 24.43 -27.08
N SER A 109 28.13 23.40 -27.28
CA SER A 109 29.45 23.52 -27.90
C SER A 109 29.83 22.24 -28.62
N CYS A 110 30.59 22.36 -29.71
CA CYS A 110 31.17 21.21 -30.37
C CYS A 110 32.25 20.57 -29.48
N PRO A 111 32.18 19.27 -29.16
CA PRO A 111 33.17 18.62 -28.30
C PRO A 111 34.58 18.54 -28.93
N VAL A 112 34.69 18.75 -30.25
CA VAL A 112 35.96 18.65 -30.99
C VAL A 112 36.66 20.02 -31.07
N CYS A 113 35.96 21.06 -31.52
CA CYS A 113 36.55 22.38 -31.75
C CYS A 113 36.15 23.44 -30.70
N GLN A 114 35.26 23.11 -29.76
CA GLN A 114 34.70 24.01 -28.73
C GLN A 114 33.94 25.24 -29.28
N GLY A 115 33.78 25.36 -30.60
CA GLY A 115 32.95 26.38 -31.22
C GLY A 115 31.45 26.15 -31.01
N ASN A 116 30.67 27.21 -31.23
CA ASN A 116 29.20 27.23 -31.09
C ASN A 116 28.50 27.58 -32.43
N HIS A 117 29.14 27.23 -33.54
CA HIS A 117 28.60 27.47 -34.88
C HIS A 117 27.86 26.22 -35.35
N TRP A 118 26.54 26.31 -35.42
CA TRP A 118 25.66 25.23 -35.85
C TRP A 118 25.00 25.60 -37.19
N GLU A 119 24.71 24.62 -38.02
CA GLU A 119 23.87 24.84 -39.19
C GLU A 119 22.44 25.16 -38.78
N SER A 120 21.77 26.05 -39.53
CA SER A 120 20.38 26.43 -39.26
C SER A 120 19.39 25.28 -39.46
N LYS A 121 19.78 24.23 -40.18
CA LYS A 121 18.95 23.06 -40.47
C LYS A 121 19.30 21.93 -39.51
N CYS A 122 18.31 21.44 -38.78
CA CYS A 122 18.44 20.23 -37.97
C CYS A 122 18.39 18.99 -38.87
N GLU A 123 19.44 18.17 -38.87
CA GLU A 123 19.52 16.95 -39.68
C GLU A 123 18.70 15.79 -39.10
N SER A 124 18.68 15.66 -37.76
CA SER A 124 17.92 14.61 -37.08
C SER A 124 17.59 15.02 -35.65
N SER A 125 16.44 14.55 -35.16
CA SER A 125 16.01 14.76 -33.78
C SER A 125 15.61 13.43 -33.13
N ARG A 126 15.84 13.32 -31.83
CA ARG A 126 15.36 12.21 -30.99
C ARG A 126 14.48 12.79 -29.90
N CYS A 127 13.31 12.20 -29.71
CA CYS A 127 12.35 12.65 -28.71
C CYS A 127 12.37 11.71 -27.50
N TYR A 128 12.50 12.28 -26.31
CA TYR A 128 12.35 11.58 -25.03
C TYR A 128 11.16 12.18 -24.28
N VAL A 129 10.25 11.32 -23.81
CA VAL A 129 9.12 11.74 -22.96
C VAL A 129 9.36 11.22 -21.57
N VAL A 130 9.47 12.13 -20.61
CA VAL A 130 9.71 11.83 -19.19
C VAL A 130 8.52 12.34 -18.39
N ALA A 131 7.87 11.46 -17.62
CA ALA A 131 6.92 11.88 -16.61
C ALA A 131 7.70 12.32 -15.37
N GLN A 132 7.60 13.60 -15.03
CA GLN A 132 8.20 14.18 -13.84
C GLN A 132 7.09 14.73 -12.95
N LEU A 133 7.16 14.44 -11.65
CA LEU A 133 6.31 15.10 -10.67
C LEU A 133 6.79 16.54 -10.50
N VAL A 134 5.92 17.51 -10.76
CA VAL A 134 6.18 18.95 -10.58
C VAL A 134 5.67 19.42 -9.22
N GLU A 135 6.10 20.60 -8.78
CA GLU A 135 5.81 21.10 -7.42
C GLU A 135 4.31 21.31 -7.17
N HIS A 136 3.54 21.83 -8.13
CA HIS A 136 2.10 22.09 -7.97
C HIS A 136 1.30 21.59 -9.18
N PRO A 137 1.10 20.26 -9.33
CA PRO A 137 0.37 19.69 -10.47
C PRO A 137 -1.14 19.94 -10.38
N ILE A 138 -1.64 20.26 -9.17
CA ILE A 138 -3.02 20.60 -8.84
C ILE A 138 -2.95 21.73 -7.80
N GLU A 139 -3.66 22.82 -8.02
CA GLU A 139 -3.78 23.92 -7.07
C GLU A 139 -5.07 23.78 -6.25
N ILE A 140 -4.95 23.77 -4.93
CA ILE A 140 -6.08 23.64 -3.99
C ILE A 140 -6.23 24.97 -3.27
N VAL A 141 -7.38 25.63 -3.46
CA VAL A 141 -7.67 26.94 -2.88
C VAL A 141 -8.76 26.81 -1.80
N GLU A 142 -8.46 27.23 -0.57
CA GLU A 142 -9.43 27.32 0.53
C GLU A 142 -10.02 28.73 0.58
N TYR A 143 -11.35 28.82 0.55
CA TYR A 143 -12.07 30.08 0.67
C TYR A 143 -12.69 30.21 2.06
N GLN A 144 -12.37 31.30 2.78
CA GLN A 144 -12.94 31.60 4.09
C GLN A 144 -13.95 32.74 4.00
N LEU A 145 -15.22 32.38 4.04
CA LEU A 145 -16.31 33.34 4.09
C LEU A 145 -16.46 33.89 5.51
N LYS A 146 -16.39 35.21 5.66
CA LYS A 146 -16.54 35.90 6.96
C LYS A 146 -17.83 36.67 6.98
N ALA A 147 -18.57 36.59 8.08
CA ALA A 147 -19.71 37.45 8.33
C ALA A 147 -19.32 38.63 9.22
N ARG A 148 -19.83 39.82 8.92
CA ARG A 148 -19.63 41.04 9.71
C ARG A 148 -20.94 41.79 9.89
N VAL A 149 -21.06 42.49 11.01
CA VAL A 149 -22.19 43.36 11.30
C VAL A 149 -21.93 44.74 10.69
N CYS A 150 -22.88 45.24 9.91
CA CYS A 150 -22.84 46.58 9.36
C CYS A 150 -23.01 47.60 10.49
N HIS A 151 -22.05 48.51 10.64
CA HIS A 151 -22.11 49.51 11.71
C HIS A 151 -23.24 50.54 11.50
N HIS A 152 -23.70 50.71 10.25
CA HIS A 152 -24.72 51.71 9.93
C HIS A 152 -26.16 51.22 10.20
N CYS A 153 -26.46 49.95 9.91
CA CYS A 153 -27.82 49.39 10.04
C CYS A 153 -27.92 48.19 10.98
N GLY A 154 -26.82 47.67 11.50
CA GLY A 154 -26.78 46.50 12.40
C GLY A 154 -26.98 45.15 11.71
N THR A 155 -27.17 45.10 10.39
CA THR A 155 -27.38 43.85 9.65
C THR A 155 -26.10 43.03 9.56
N MET A 156 -26.20 41.72 9.81
CA MET A 156 -25.10 40.78 9.59
C MET A 156 -25.04 40.39 8.10
N VAL A 157 -23.89 40.61 7.47
CA VAL A 157 -23.64 40.28 6.06
C VAL A 157 -22.49 39.29 5.98
N GLY A 158 -22.74 38.14 5.34
CA GLY A 158 -21.74 37.12 5.03
C GLY A 158 -20.99 37.46 3.74
N GLY A 159 -19.71 37.10 3.67
CA GLY A 159 -19.03 36.97 2.38
C GLY A 159 -19.66 35.84 1.57
N GLU A 160 -19.75 36.02 0.26
CA GLU A 160 -20.28 35.02 -0.66
C GLU A 160 -19.14 34.48 -1.51
N LEU A 161 -19.19 33.16 -1.80
CA LEU A 161 -18.29 32.56 -2.78
C LEU A 161 -18.67 33.08 -4.16
N GLN A 162 -17.68 33.55 -4.93
CA GLN A 162 -17.92 33.94 -6.31
C GLN A 162 -18.33 32.72 -7.15
N ASP A 163 -19.07 32.97 -8.23
CA ASP A 163 -19.68 31.96 -9.12
C ASP A 163 -18.71 30.92 -9.72
N PHE A 164 -17.40 31.10 -9.60
CA PHE A 164 -16.38 30.19 -10.13
C PHE A 164 -16.12 28.95 -9.26
N VAL A 165 -16.70 28.87 -8.06
CA VAL A 165 -16.60 27.67 -7.21
C VAL A 165 -17.75 26.72 -7.56
N ILE A 166 -17.39 25.55 -8.11
CA ILE A 166 -18.37 24.51 -8.48
C ILE A 166 -18.97 23.92 -7.20
N PRO A 167 -20.30 24.04 -6.97
CA PRO A 167 -20.93 23.50 -5.78
C PRO A 167 -20.81 21.97 -5.71
N GLY A 168 -20.47 21.41 -4.53
CA GLY A 168 -20.42 19.96 -4.28
C GLY A 168 -19.04 19.31 -4.45
N GLN A 169 -18.00 20.09 -4.73
CA GLN A 169 -16.59 19.66 -4.63
C GLN A 169 -15.91 20.17 -3.36
N ASP A 170 -16.61 20.98 -2.58
CA ASP A 170 -16.23 21.52 -1.30
C ASP A 170 -16.49 20.51 -0.18
N LYS A 171 -15.51 20.37 0.73
CA LYS A 171 -15.73 19.70 2.01
C LYS A 171 -16.03 20.77 3.04
N GLU A 172 -17.30 21.13 3.21
CA GLU A 172 -17.70 22.10 4.24
C GLU A 172 -17.21 21.64 5.62
N ARG A 173 -16.41 22.46 6.30
CA ARG A 173 -16.14 22.31 7.74
C ARG A 173 -17.24 23.06 8.50
N GLN A 174 -18.13 22.32 9.14
CA GLN A 174 -19.17 22.90 10.01
C GLN A 174 -18.52 23.70 11.15
N PHE A 175 -18.70 25.01 11.16
CA PHE A 175 -18.50 25.83 12.35
C PHE A 175 -19.75 25.67 13.24
N ALA A 176 -19.60 25.10 14.43
CA ALA A 176 -20.67 25.10 15.42
C ALA A 176 -20.73 26.47 16.12
N PRO A 177 -21.78 27.29 15.96
CA PRO A 177 -21.91 28.51 16.73
C PRO A 177 -22.57 28.17 18.08
N ASN A 178 -21.83 28.35 19.17
CA ASN A 178 -22.43 28.51 20.50
C ASN A 178 -23.13 29.88 20.53
N VAL A 179 -24.43 29.92 20.21
CA VAL A 179 -25.25 31.13 20.41
C VAL A 179 -26.58 30.73 21.02
N GLY A 180 -26.82 31.20 22.25
CA GLY A 180 -28.02 30.97 23.03
C GLY A 180 -29.27 31.54 22.37
N LEU A 181 -30.35 30.76 22.44
CA LEU A 181 -31.71 31.15 22.13
C LEU A 181 -32.13 32.34 23.00
N VAL A 182 -32.39 33.50 22.38
CA VAL A 182 -33.18 34.57 23.00
C VAL A 182 -34.42 34.76 22.14
N GLY A 183 -35.53 34.17 22.60
CA GLY A 183 -36.85 34.35 21.99
C GLY A 183 -37.41 35.72 22.32
N THR A 184 -37.92 36.43 21.31
CA THR A 184 -38.61 37.71 21.50
C THR A 184 -40.11 37.48 21.56
N LEU A 185 -40.68 37.69 22.75
CA LEU A 185 -42.12 37.75 22.99
C LEU A 185 -42.70 39.03 22.36
N ARG A 186 -43.79 38.88 21.60
CA ARG A 186 -44.53 39.98 20.96
C ARG A 186 -45.72 40.33 21.86
N SER A 187 -45.66 41.47 22.54
CA SER A 187 -46.74 41.96 23.41
C SER A 187 -47.93 42.46 22.61
N PHE A 188 -49.12 41.98 22.99
CA PHE A 188 -50.41 42.59 22.70
C PHE A 188 -50.65 43.76 23.65
N VAL A 189 -50.94 44.95 23.10
CA VAL A 189 -51.96 45.89 23.58
C VAL A 189 -52.57 46.55 22.35
#